data_AF-A0A7Y2KXX4-F1
#
_entry.id   AF-A0A7Y2KXX4-F1
#
_cell.length_a   1.000
_cell.length_b   1.000
_cell.length_c   1.000
_cell.angle_alpha   90.00
_cell.angle_beta   90.00
_cell.angle_gamma   90.00
#
_symmetry.space_group_name_H-M   'P 1'
#
loop_
_entity.id
_entity.type
_entity.pdbx_description
1 polymer ?
#
loop_
_entity_poly.entity_id
_entity_poly.type
_entity_poly.pdbx_seq_one_letter_code
_entity_poly.pdbx_strand_id
1 'polypeptide(L)'
;VCRPMLDVRAEPSLHQPSPATYGIPQAFARPLREEGAWGLLYNSVRLEGHECVAAFRPPALTLPVQGPHFRYVWDDKKQAIAWVLQVSEVVF
;
A
#
# COMPACT_ATOMS: atom_id res chain seq x y z
N VAL A 1 -15.99 11.93 -7.30
CA VAL A 1 -16.34 11.60 -5.90
C VAL A 1 -15.64 10.30 -5.56
N CYS A 2 -14.80 10.27 -4.52
CA CYS A 2 -14.15 9.03 -4.06
C CYS A 2 -15.20 7.99 -3.69
N ARG A 3 -14.87 6.73 -3.94
CA ARG A 3 -15.79 5.62 -3.69
C ARG A 3 -15.42 4.93 -2.38
N PRO A 4 -16.40 4.44 -1.61
CA PRO A 4 -16.12 3.81 -0.33
C PRO A 4 -15.32 2.52 -0.52
N MET A 5 -14.31 2.33 0.33
CA MET A 5 -13.55 1.09 0.43
C MET A 5 -14.27 0.13 1.37
N LEU A 6 -14.17 -1.17 1.13
CA LEU A 6 -14.62 -2.18 2.09
C LEU A 6 -13.64 -2.20 3.26
N ASP A 7 -14.14 -1.98 4.47
CA ASP A 7 -13.32 -2.01 5.68
C ASP A 7 -13.13 -3.46 6.13
N VAL A 8 -11.88 -3.91 6.11
CA VAL A 8 -11.50 -5.27 6.52
C VAL A 8 -10.58 -5.28 7.72
N ARG A 9 -10.32 -4.12 8.35
CA ARG A 9 -9.39 -3.99 9.49
C ARG A 9 -9.74 -4.89 10.68
N ALA A 10 -11.01 -5.27 10.80
CA ALA A 10 -11.51 -6.17 11.84
C ALA A 10 -11.21 -7.66 11.60
N GLU A 11 -10.53 -8.03 10.50
CA GLU A 11 -10.24 -9.42 10.12
C GLU A 11 -8.75 -9.77 10.34
N PRO A 12 -8.34 -10.34 11.49
CA PRO A 12 -6.92 -10.56 11.80
C PRO A 12 -6.22 -11.56 10.87
N SER A 13 -6.99 -12.49 10.30
CA SER A 13 -6.49 -13.49 9.34
C SER A 13 -5.92 -12.87 8.07
N LEU A 14 -6.36 -11.65 7.72
CA LEU A 14 -5.91 -10.92 6.53
C LEU A 14 -4.63 -10.10 6.77
N HIS A 15 -4.18 -9.97 8.02
CA HIS A 15 -3.13 -9.03 8.43
C HIS A 15 -1.84 -9.70 8.90
N GLN A 16 -1.54 -10.89 8.38
CA GLN A 16 -0.31 -11.59 8.72
C GLN A 16 0.90 -10.94 8.02
N PRO A 17 1.96 -10.54 8.77
CA PRO A 17 3.10 -9.79 8.24
C PRO A 17 4.05 -10.62 7.37
N SER A 18 3.98 -11.95 7.48
CA SER A 18 4.83 -12.84 6.69
C SER A 18 4.49 -12.77 5.20
N PRO A 19 5.47 -12.58 4.30
CA PRO A 19 5.21 -12.68 2.86
C PRO A 19 4.65 -14.04 2.43
N ALA A 20 4.95 -15.11 3.16
CA ALA A 20 4.43 -16.45 2.90
C ALA A 20 2.91 -16.55 3.08
N THR A 21 2.29 -15.64 3.84
CA THR A 21 0.86 -15.64 4.12
C THR A 21 0.05 -14.73 3.20
N TYR A 22 0.69 -14.04 2.25
CA TYR A 22 0.01 -13.10 1.34
C TYR A 22 -1.03 -13.77 0.43
N GLY A 23 -0.97 -15.10 0.24
CA GLY A 23 -2.00 -15.84 -0.49
C GLY A 23 -3.40 -15.72 0.12
N ILE A 24 -3.51 -15.58 1.45
CA ILE A 24 -4.79 -15.48 2.16
C ILE A 24 -5.55 -14.19 1.79
N PRO A 25 -5.00 -12.98 2.00
CA PRO A 25 -5.67 -11.74 1.61
C PRO A 25 -5.85 -11.60 0.09
N GLN A 26 -4.95 -12.17 -0.72
CA GLN A 26 -5.11 -12.18 -2.18
C GLN A 26 -6.30 -13.04 -2.64
N ALA A 27 -6.48 -14.22 -2.05
CA ALA A 27 -7.62 -15.09 -2.34
C ALA A 27 -8.94 -14.45 -1.90
N PHE A 28 -8.94 -13.81 -0.73
CA PHE A 28 -10.08 -13.03 -0.23
C PHE A 28 -10.45 -11.85 -1.14
N ALA A 29 -9.46 -11.07 -1.59
CA ALA A 29 -9.69 -9.86 -2.38
C ALA A 29 -10.11 -10.12 -3.84
N ARG A 30 -9.77 -11.29 -4.40
CA ARG A 30 -10.03 -11.64 -5.80
C ARG A 30 -11.51 -11.55 -6.20
N PRO A 31 -12.45 -12.27 -5.55
CA PRO A 31 -13.86 -12.19 -5.91
C PRO A 31 -14.42 -10.77 -5.72
N LEU A 32 -14.04 -10.05 -4.67
CA LEU A 32 -14.49 -8.67 -4.42
C LEU A 32 -14.09 -7.73 -5.57
N ARG A 33 -12.88 -7.92 -6.12
CA ARG A 33 -12.42 -7.18 -7.29
C ARG A 33 -13.23 -7.54 -8.53
N GLU A 34 -13.53 -8.82 -8.75
CA GLU A 34 -14.32 -9.32 -9.87
C GLU A 34 -15.79 -8.85 -9.82
N GLU A 35 -16.36 -8.76 -8.62
CA GLU A 35 -17.71 -8.24 -8.34
C GLU A 35 -17.80 -6.70 -8.44
N GLY A 36 -16.66 -6.03 -8.66
CA GLY A 36 -16.64 -4.58 -8.89
C GLY A 36 -16.63 -3.75 -7.62
N ALA A 37 -16.07 -4.25 -6.51
CA ALA A 37 -15.69 -3.41 -5.37
C ALA A 37 -14.67 -2.32 -5.80
N TRP A 38 -14.62 -1.21 -5.06
CA TRP A 38 -13.69 -0.11 -5.35
C TRP A 38 -12.30 -0.32 -4.76
N GLY A 39 -12.24 -1.03 -3.63
CA GLY A 39 -11.00 -1.37 -2.95
C GLY A 39 -11.24 -1.77 -1.51
N LEU A 40 -10.15 -1.98 -0.77
CA LEU A 40 -10.16 -2.38 0.64
C LEU A 40 -9.44 -1.34 1.50
N LEU A 41 -9.93 -1.12 2.71
CA LEU A 41 -9.21 -0.45 3.81
C LEU A 41 -8.74 -1.53 4.78
N TYR A 42 -7.43 -1.61 5.03
CA TYR A 42 -6.81 -2.68 5.81
C TYR A 42 -5.67 -2.14 6.69
N ASN A 43 -5.29 -2.88 7.74
CA ASN A 43 -4.17 -2.50 8.59
C ASN A 43 -2.84 -2.77 7.87
N SER A 44 -1.87 -1.88 8.02
CA SER A 44 -0.53 -2.09 7.51
C SER A 44 0.12 -3.31 8.18
N VAL A 45 0.55 -4.27 7.37
CA VAL A 45 1.27 -5.47 7.84
C VAL A 45 2.78 -5.25 7.92
N ARG A 46 3.26 -4.03 7.60
CA ARG A 46 4.68 -3.63 7.64
C ARG A 46 4.98 -2.56 8.69
N LEU A 47 3.96 -1.85 9.15
CA LEU A 47 4.07 -0.76 10.12
C LEU A 47 2.85 -0.79 11.04
N GLU A 48 3.04 -1.21 12.28
CA GLU A 48 1.97 -1.37 13.26
C GLU A 48 1.23 -0.05 13.53
N GLY A 49 -0.08 -0.15 13.80
CA GLY A 49 -0.94 1.01 14.08
C GLY A 49 -1.27 1.90 12.88
N HIS A 50 -0.83 1.52 11.68
CA HIS A 50 -1.08 2.28 10.45
C HIS A 50 -2.06 1.55 9.53
N GLU A 51 -2.59 2.28 8.57
CA GLU A 51 -3.63 1.81 7.66
C GLU A 51 -3.16 1.92 6.21
N CYS A 52 -3.72 1.08 5.35
CA CYS A 52 -3.42 1.04 3.94
C CYS A 52 -4.70 0.85 3.14
N VAL A 53 -4.66 1.27 1.87
CA VAL A 53 -5.73 1.07 0.91
C VAL A 53 -5.28 0.17 -0.23
N ALA A 54 -6.13 -0.75 -0.63
CA ALA A 54 -5.96 -1.55 -1.85
C ALA A 54 -6.96 -1.03 -2.89
N ALA A 55 -6.55 -0.06 -3.70
CA ALA A 55 -7.41 0.49 -4.76
C ALA A 55 -7.45 -0.47 -5.96
N PHE A 56 -8.64 -0.96 -6.31
CA PHE A 56 -8.78 -1.91 -7.43
C PHE A 56 -8.88 -1.24 -8.80
N ARG A 57 -9.31 0.03 -8.84
CA ARG A 57 -9.48 0.83 -10.06
C ARG A 57 -9.13 2.30 -9.80
N PRO A 58 -8.58 3.04 -10.78
CA PRO A 58 -8.20 4.44 -10.59
C PRO A 58 -9.28 5.36 -9.99
N PRO A 59 -10.57 5.27 -10.36
CA PRO A 59 -11.60 6.17 -9.81
C PRO A 59 -11.94 5.95 -8.32
N ALA A 60 -11.37 4.92 -7.68
CA ALA A 60 -11.49 4.73 -6.24
C ALA A 60 -10.77 5.82 -5.44
N LEU A 61 -9.81 6.51 -6.05
CA LEU A 61 -8.99 7.56 -5.44
C LEU A 61 -9.32 8.95 -5.98
N THR A 62 -8.85 9.99 -5.30
CA THR A 62 -8.82 11.35 -5.84
C THR A 62 -7.78 11.47 -6.95
N LEU A 63 -7.80 12.60 -7.67
CA LEU A 63 -6.71 12.97 -8.55
C LEU A 63 -5.39 12.97 -7.75
N PRO A 64 -4.34 12.27 -8.22
CA PRO A 64 -3.03 12.32 -7.57
C PRO A 64 -2.50 13.75 -7.54
N VAL A 65 -1.96 14.14 -6.40
CA VAL A 65 -1.19 15.38 -6.24
C VAL A 65 0.28 14.97 -6.13
N GLN A 66 1.17 15.61 -6.89
CA GLN A 66 2.60 15.28 -6.85
C GLN A 66 3.15 15.59 -5.45
N GLY A 67 3.71 14.57 -4.80
CA GLY A 67 4.37 14.68 -3.50
C GLY A 67 5.88 14.90 -3.62
N PRO A 68 6.62 14.81 -2.50
CA PRO A 68 8.08 14.87 -2.51
C PRO A 68 8.71 13.74 -3.32
N HIS A 69 9.86 13.99 -3.93
CA HIS A 69 10.63 12.97 -4.63
C HIS A 69 11.63 12.33 -3.66
N PHE A 70 11.67 11.00 -3.63
CA PHE A 70 12.59 10.25 -2.77
C PHE A 70 13.52 9.37 -3.61
N ARG A 71 14.80 9.32 -3.21
CA ARG A 71 15.81 8.39 -3.72
C ARG A 71 16.16 7.40 -2.61
N TYR A 72 15.91 6.13 -2.87
CA TYR A 72 16.30 5.01 -2.01
C TYR A 72 17.62 4.44 -2.52
N VAL A 73 18.63 4.39 -1.65
CA VAL A 73 19.98 3.94 -2.00
C VAL A 73 20.24 2.59 -1.34
N TRP A 74 20.33 1.54 -2.14
CA TRP A 74 20.63 0.18 -1.72
C TRP A 74 22.14 -0.02 -1.51
N ASP A 75 22.51 -0.67 -0.41
CA ASP A 75 23.87 -1.12 -0.14
C ASP A 75 23.91 -2.66 -0.22
N ASP A 76 24.58 -3.17 -1.24
CA ASP A 76 24.70 -4.60 -1.50
C ASP A 76 25.44 -5.35 -0.39
N LYS A 77 26.42 -4.73 0.27
CA LYS A 77 27.12 -5.38 1.38
C LYS A 77 26.22 -5.53 2.60
N LYS A 78 25.32 -4.58 2.81
CA LYS A 78 24.37 -4.59 3.93
C LYS A 78 23.06 -5.32 3.60
N GLN A 79 22.82 -5.62 2.32
CA GLN A 79 21.55 -6.16 1.82
C GLN A 79 20.35 -5.33 2.33
N ALA A 80 20.48 -4.00 2.33
CA ALA A 80 19.49 -3.09 2.87
C ALA A 80 19.53 -1.72 2.19
N ILE A 81 18.45 -0.95 2.36
CA ILE A 81 18.42 0.48 2.00
C ILE A 81 19.27 1.23 3.03
N ALA A 82 20.42 1.75 2.61
CA ALA A 82 21.34 2.47 3.47
C ALA A 82 20.95 3.95 3.64
N TRP A 83 20.34 4.54 2.62
CA TRP A 83 19.89 5.93 2.67
C TRP A 83 18.55 6.13 1.98
N VAL A 84 17.74 7.01 2.55
CA VAL A 84 16.54 7.58 1.93
C VAL A 84 16.76 9.08 1.86
N LEU A 85 16.86 9.61 0.65
CA LEU A 85 17.10 11.03 0.39
C LEU A 85 15.84 11.66 -0.18
N GLN A 86 15.39 12.78 0.38
CA GLN A 86 14.41 13.63 -0.28
C GLN A 86 15.13 14.54 -1.27
N VAL A 87 14.69 14.53 -2.53
CA VAL A 87 15.31 15.28 -3.63
C VAL A 87 14.42 16.48 -3.97
N SER A 88 15.06 17.63 -4.22
CA SER A 88 14.40 18.85 -4.68
C SER A 88 15.21 19.46 -5.82
N GLU A 89 14.55 20.30 -6.62
CA GLU A 89 15.20 21.07 -7.69
C GLU A 89 16.26 22.01 -7.10
N VAL A 90 17.42 22.08 -7.74
CA VAL A 90 18.43 23.10 -7.45
C VAL A 90 18.16 24.27 -8.39
N VAL A 91 17.61 25.35 -7.85
CA VAL A 91 17.43 26.60 -8.58
C VAL A 91 18.74 27.38 -8.52
N PHE A 92 19.30 27.74 -9.67
CA PHE A 92 20.46 28.60 -9.79
C PHE A 92 20.04 30.04 -10.08
#